data_AF-A0A835MDK9-F1
#
_entry.id   AF-A0A835MDK9-F1
#
_cell.length_a   1.000
_cell.length_b   1.000
_cell.length_c   1.000
_cell.angle_alpha   90.00
_cell.angle_beta   90.00
_cell.angle_gamma   90.00
#
_symmetry.space_group_name_H-M   'P 1'
#
loop_
_entity.id
_entity.type
_entity.pdbx_description
1 polymer ?
#
loop_
_entity_poly.entity_id
_entity_poly.type
_entity_poly.pdbx_seq_one_letter_code
_entity_poly.pdbx_strand_id
1 'polypeptide(L)'
;MKLAWSMLNGTDDFSMLMRSKYKGRNGRFIHYHKPSSIWAGIKEALFEVTARSQWIIGNGNNIDIWRDNWLGDFSLQQLMQLRDQDIAGHNSKLSSMVTENVITIPRSLSRILEYLGVNPRSPIICSPQDKDYRIWCPDVKGKFSTKSAFESIERTSTKVSWYKNILNNFIHPKTTATGWKLLHGCAATDDRKVGYSTSFCLQVM
;
A
#
# COMPACT_ATOMS: atom_id res chain seq x y z
N MET A 1 -4.33 2.33 7.49
CA MET A 1 -5.15 2.00 6.31
C MET A 1 -5.99 3.17 5.78
N LYS A 2 -6.94 3.76 6.53
CA LYS A 2 -7.78 4.87 6.02
C LYS A 2 -7.00 6.05 5.46
N LEU A 3 -5.97 6.49 6.19
CA LEU A 3 -5.08 7.57 5.75
C LEU A 3 -4.36 7.23 4.44
N ALA A 4 -3.82 6.01 4.31
CA ALA A 4 -3.16 5.56 3.09
C ALA A 4 -4.12 5.55 1.89
N TRP A 5 -5.35 5.03 2.08
CA TRP A 5 -6.40 5.10 1.05
C TRP A 5 -6.73 6.54 0.64
N SER A 6 -6.84 7.44 1.63
CA SER A 6 -7.08 8.87 1.42
C SER A 6 -5.95 9.52 0.64
N MET A 7 -4.69 9.19 0.96
CA MET A 7 -3.54 9.70 0.21
C MET A 7 -3.52 9.21 -1.25
N LEU A 8 -4.03 8.01 -1.53
CA LEU A 8 -4.10 7.48 -2.89
C LEU A 8 -5.23 8.12 -3.70
N ASN A 9 -6.41 8.30 -3.11
CA ASN A 9 -7.63 8.63 -3.86
C ASN A 9 -8.28 9.98 -3.48
N GLY A 10 -8.06 10.44 -2.25
CA GLY A 10 -8.70 11.65 -1.73
C GLY A 10 -8.24 12.90 -2.44
N THR A 11 -9.10 13.91 -2.49
CA THR A 11 -8.82 15.26 -3.04
C THR A 11 -8.93 16.34 -1.97
N ASP A 12 -9.17 15.96 -0.71
CA ASP A 12 -9.22 16.88 0.41
C ASP A 12 -7.84 17.45 0.74
N ASP A 13 -7.83 18.62 1.37
CA ASP A 13 -6.61 19.36 1.71
C ASP A 13 -5.63 18.53 2.54
N PHE A 14 -6.15 17.71 3.46
CA PHE A 14 -5.30 16.88 4.30
C PHE A 14 -4.61 15.77 3.49
N SER A 15 -5.34 15.11 2.58
CA SER A 15 -4.75 14.14 1.64
C SER A 15 -3.71 14.79 0.73
N MET A 16 -3.96 16.01 0.26
CA MET A 16 -3.01 16.77 -0.56
C MET A 16 -1.75 17.14 0.23
N LEU A 17 -1.89 17.64 1.46
CA LEU A 17 -0.79 17.96 2.37
C LEU A 17 0.07 16.72 2.68
N MET A 18 -0.58 15.59 2.97
CA MET A 18 0.14 14.35 3.26
C MET A 18 0.88 13.82 2.03
N ARG A 19 0.29 13.95 0.83
CA ARG A 19 1.00 13.65 -0.42
C ARG A 19 2.17 14.58 -0.66
N SER A 20 2.04 15.89 -0.49
CA SER A 20 3.16 16.83 -0.72
C SER A 20 4.31 16.58 0.25
N LYS A 21 4.00 16.17 1.49
CA LYS A 21 5.01 15.83 2.49
C LYS A 21 5.76 14.52 2.18
N TYR A 22 5.08 13.51 1.65
CA TYR A 22 5.63 12.15 1.55
C TYR A 22 5.79 11.63 0.12
N LYS A 23 5.45 12.41 -0.90
CA LYS A 23 5.79 12.13 -2.29
C LYS A 23 7.02 12.93 -2.73
N GLY A 24 7.88 12.30 -3.54
CA GLY A 24 8.98 12.96 -4.23
C GLY A 24 8.51 13.71 -5.47
N ARG A 25 9.44 14.42 -6.12
CA ARG A 25 9.19 15.19 -7.36
C ARG A 25 8.69 14.33 -8.53
N ASN A 26 8.99 13.03 -8.50
CA ASN A 26 8.51 12.04 -9.45
C ASN A 26 7.05 11.59 -9.19
N GLY A 27 6.34 12.18 -8.22
CA GLY A 27 4.97 11.81 -7.86
C GLY A 27 4.83 10.50 -7.08
N ARG A 28 5.95 9.85 -6.73
CA ARG A 28 6.00 8.58 -5.99
C ARG A 28 6.21 8.81 -4.51
N PHE A 29 5.69 7.90 -3.67
CA PHE A 29 5.98 7.93 -2.25
C PHE A 29 7.47 7.69 -1.99
N ILE A 30 8.01 8.39 -0.99
CA ILE A 30 9.42 8.27 -0.62
C ILE A 30 9.71 6.87 -0.08
N HIS A 31 10.80 6.23 -0.51
CA HIS A 31 11.20 4.92 0.02
C HIS A 31 12.30 5.03 1.09
N TYR A 32 13.02 6.16 1.10
CA TYR A 32 14.09 6.46 2.04
C TYR A 32 13.54 6.82 3.44
N HIS A 33 14.43 6.76 4.44
CA HIS A 33 14.10 7.11 5.81
C HIS A 33 13.82 8.62 5.95
N LYS A 34 12.64 8.96 6.46
CA LYS A 34 12.28 10.33 6.82
C LYS A 34 12.03 10.38 8.34
N PRO A 35 12.63 11.33 9.08
CA PRO A 35 12.44 11.45 10.52
C PRO A 35 11.00 11.90 10.83
N SER A 36 10.09 10.92 10.86
CA SER A 36 8.68 11.10 11.14
C SER A 36 8.14 9.84 11.79
N SER A 37 7.67 9.98 13.03
CA SER A 37 7.13 8.88 13.82
C SER A 37 5.94 8.17 13.15
N ILE A 38 5.17 8.90 12.34
CA ILE A 38 4.00 8.35 11.64
C ILE A 38 4.33 7.76 10.27
N TRP A 39 5.47 8.10 9.66
CA TRP A 39 5.77 7.71 8.28
C TRP A 39 5.96 6.21 8.13
N ALA A 40 6.62 5.55 9.08
CA ALA A 40 6.78 4.10 9.08
C ALA A 40 5.41 3.39 8.99
N GLY A 41 4.46 3.76 9.86
CA GLY A 41 3.11 3.20 9.83
C GLY A 41 2.31 3.54 8.56
N ILE A 42 2.51 4.73 7.99
CA ILE A 42 1.89 5.11 6.71
C ILE A 42 2.48 4.29 5.55
N LYS A 43 3.80 4.07 5.54
CA LYS A 43 4.49 3.30 4.50
C LYS A 43 3.97 1.86 4.46
N GLU A 44 3.90 1.19 5.61
CA GLU A 44 3.33 -0.16 5.71
C GLU A 44 1.86 -0.16 5.26
N ALA A 45 1.06 0.81 5.71
CA ALA A 45 -0.33 0.91 5.29
C ALA A 45 -0.48 1.17 3.78
N LEU A 46 0.41 1.95 3.15
CA LEU A 46 0.40 2.18 1.71
C LEU A 46 0.72 0.91 0.94
N PHE A 47 1.68 0.11 1.42
CA PHE A 47 2.01 -1.19 0.84
C PHE A 47 0.79 -2.13 0.85
N GLU A 48 0.19 -2.33 2.03
CA GLU A 48 -0.97 -3.20 2.20
C GLU A 48 -2.20 -2.72 1.41
N VAL A 49 -2.42 -1.41 1.34
CA VAL A 49 -3.55 -0.84 0.59
C VAL A 49 -3.33 -1.00 -0.92
N THR A 50 -2.12 -0.70 -1.41
CA THR A 50 -1.85 -0.74 -2.86
C THR A 50 -1.99 -2.17 -3.37
N ALA A 51 -1.46 -3.15 -2.64
CA ALA A 51 -1.53 -4.57 -2.97
C ALA A 51 -2.96 -5.16 -3.03
N ARG A 52 -3.95 -4.47 -2.44
CA ARG A 52 -5.36 -4.89 -2.41
C ARG A 52 -6.30 -3.88 -3.07
N SER A 53 -5.75 -2.94 -3.82
CA SER A 53 -6.50 -2.01 -4.65
C SER A 53 -6.34 -2.41 -6.10
N GLN A 54 -7.22 -1.97 -7.00
CA GLN A 54 -7.03 -2.12 -8.44
C GLN A 54 -7.54 -0.86 -9.13
N TRP A 55 -6.93 -0.48 -10.26
CA TRP A 55 -7.48 0.59 -11.08
C TRP A 55 -8.57 0.11 -12.01
N ILE A 56 -9.65 0.88 -12.06
CA ILE A 56 -10.63 0.87 -13.14
C ILE A 56 -10.30 1.99 -14.12
N ILE A 57 -10.28 1.64 -15.40
CA ILE A 57 -9.72 2.47 -16.45
C ILE A 57 -10.83 3.33 -17.04
N GLY A 58 -10.71 4.65 -16.85
CA GLY A 58 -11.50 5.66 -17.53
C GLY A 58 -10.72 6.19 -18.73
N ASN A 59 -10.15 7.38 -18.57
CA ASN A 59 -9.30 8.03 -19.59
C ASN A 59 -7.82 7.59 -19.60
N GLY A 60 -7.35 6.84 -18.61
CA GLY A 60 -5.98 6.33 -18.51
C GLY A 60 -4.90 7.36 -18.17
N ASN A 61 -5.25 8.62 -17.90
CA ASN A 61 -4.28 9.68 -17.64
C ASN A 61 -3.63 9.58 -16.25
N ASN A 62 -4.30 8.96 -15.29
CA ASN A 62 -3.82 8.81 -13.92
C ASN A 62 -3.15 7.46 -13.66
N ILE A 63 -3.15 6.56 -14.65
CA ILE A 63 -2.63 5.20 -14.53
C ILE A 63 -1.26 5.11 -15.20
N ASP A 64 -0.27 4.64 -14.46
CA ASP A 64 1.05 4.27 -14.97
C ASP A 64 1.04 2.84 -15.52
N ILE A 65 1.43 2.64 -16.78
CA ILE A 65 1.40 1.34 -17.45
C ILE A 65 2.19 0.28 -16.67
N TRP A 66 3.34 0.66 -16.11
CA TRP A 66 4.28 -0.28 -15.52
C TRP A 66 4.00 -0.53 -14.05
N ARG A 67 3.63 0.52 -13.32
CA ARG A 67 3.65 0.54 -11.85
C ARG A 67 2.29 0.33 -11.22
N ASP A 68 1.22 0.68 -11.92
CA ASP A 68 -0.14 0.52 -11.44
C ASP A 68 -0.73 -0.82 -11.85
N ASN A 69 -1.68 -1.29 -11.05
CA ASN A 69 -2.36 -2.55 -11.23
C ASN A 69 -3.70 -2.35 -11.95
N TRP A 70 -3.61 -2.21 -13.26
CA TRP A 70 -4.75 -2.06 -14.17
C TRP A 70 -5.10 -3.37 -14.91
N LEU A 71 -4.25 -4.40 -14.79
CA LEU A 71 -4.45 -5.75 -15.36
C LEU A 71 -4.90 -6.79 -14.33
N GLY A 72 -5.26 -6.38 -13.11
CA GLY A 72 -5.64 -7.28 -12.02
C GLY A 72 -4.91 -6.93 -10.72
N ASP A 73 -4.43 -7.94 -10.01
CA ASP A 73 -3.87 -7.80 -8.66
C ASP A 73 -2.40 -7.33 -8.64
N PHE A 74 -1.70 -7.38 -9.78
CA PHE A 74 -0.28 -7.04 -9.90
C PHE A 74 -0.03 -5.97 -10.95
N SER A 75 1.06 -5.22 -10.78
CA SER A 75 1.59 -4.35 -11.82
C SER A 75 2.53 -5.11 -12.76
N LEU A 76 2.78 -4.57 -13.96
CA LEU A 76 3.77 -5.13 -14.89
C LEU A 76 5.17 -5.16 -14.28
N GLN A 77 5.51 -4.13 -13.49
CA GLN A 77 6.77 -4.07 -12.74
C GLN A 77 6.93 -5.28 -11.83
N GLN A 78 5.88 -5.67 -11.10
CA GLN A 78 5.91 -6.83 -10.22
C GLN A 78 5.98 -8.14 -11.00
N LEU A 79 5.14 -8.28 -12.04
CA LEU A 79 5.05 -9.50 -12.84
C LEU A 79 6.38 -9.82 -13.56
N MET A 80 7.05 -8.78 -14.07
CA MET A 80 8.32 -8.89 -14.80
C MET A 80 9.55 -8.73 -13.90
N GLN A 81 9.37 -8.55 -12.58
CA GLN A 81 10.44 -8.35 -11.60
C GLN A 81 11.40 -7.19 -11.97
N LEU A 82 10.86 -6.11 -12.53
CA LEU A 82 11.64 -4.96 -13.00
C LEU A 82 12.08 -4.07 -11.83
N ARG A 83 13.34 -3.63 -11.86
CA ARG A 83 13.83 -2.65 -10.89
C ARG A 83 13.36 -1.26 -11.31
N ASP A 84 13.35 -0.36 -10.34
CA ASP A 84 12.95 1.03 -10.59
C ASP A 84 13.78 1.73 -11.67
N GLN A 85 15.05 1.34 -11.81
CA GLN A 85 15.99 1.84 -12.82
C GLN A 85 15.60 1.38 -14.23
N ASP A 86 15.06 0.16 -14.37
CA ASP A 86 14.67 -0.41 -15.67
C ASP A 86 13.43 0.31 -16.25
N ILE A 87 12.65 0.97 -15.39
CA ILE A 87 11.46 1.77 -15.75
C ILE A 87 11.77 3.28 -15.69
N ALA A 88 12.91 3.68 -15.13
CA ALA A 88 13.25 5.09 -14.97
C ALA A 88 13.40 5.77 -16.34
N GLY A 89 12.56 6.77 -16.62
CA GLY A 89 12.51 7.46 -17.92
C GLY A 89 11.35 7.01 -18.81
N HIS A 90 10.75 5.85 -18.55
CA HIS A 90 9.52 5.40 -19.20
C HIS A 90 8.29 5.94 -18.43
N ASN A 91 8.02 7.25 -18.57
CA ASN A 91 6.77 7.83 -18.07
C ASN A 91 5.64 7.52 -19.05
N SER A 92 5.16 6.28 -19.01
CA SER A 92 4.14 5.77 -19.93
C SER A 92 2.79 5.76 -19.22
N LYS A 93 1.96 6.77 -19.51
CA LYS A 93 0.56 6.79 -19.08
C LYS A 93 -0.26 5.81 -19.91
N LEU A 94 -1.23 5.16 -19.29
CA LEU A 94 -2.10 4.21 -20.00
C LEU A 94 -2.91 4.88 -21.10
N SER A 95 -3.18 6.19 -20.98
CA SER A 95 -3.81 7.00 -22.01
C SER A 95 -3.09 6.96 -23.36
N SER A 96 -1.78 6.70 -23.41
CA SER A 96 -1.06 6.55 -24.68
C SER A 96 -1.39 5.25 -25.43
N MET A 97 -2.02 4.28 -24.77
CA MET A 97 -2.46 3.00 -25.34
C MET A 97 -3.96 2.98 -25.65
N VAL A 98 -4.69 4.06 -25.34
CA VAL A 98 -6.13 4.16 -25.62
C VAL A 98 -6.32 4.58 -27.08
N THR A 99 -7.01 3.75 -27.86
CA THR A 99 -7.37 4.03 -29.25
C THR A 99 -8.82 3.60 -29.45
N GLU A 100 -9.68 4.51 -29.93
CA GLU A 100 -11.11 4.23 -30.18
C GLU A 100 -11.86 3.62 -28.97
N ASN A 101 -11.61 4.13 -27.77
CA ASN A 101 -12.20 3.66 -26.50
C ASN A 101 -11.82 2.23 -26.09
N VAL A 102 -10.78 1.68 -26.70
CA VAL A 102 -10.21 0.37 -26.35
C VAL A 102 -8.73 0.53 -26.06
N ILE A 103 -8.24 -0.20 -25.06
CA ILE A 103 -6.80 -0.26 -24.79
C ILE A 103 -6.18 -1.26 -25.74
N THR A 104 -5.36 -0.77 -26.66
CA THR A 104 -4.64 -1.61 -27.61
C THR A 104 -3.28 -1.95 -27.03
N ILE A 105 -3.12 -3.19 -26.53
CA ILE A 105 -1.86 -3.69 -26.00
C ILE A 105 -0.89 -3.95 -27.17
N PRO A 106 0.31 -3.32 -27.21
CA PRO A 106 1.30 -3.59 -28.24
C PRO A 106 1.66 -5.07 -28.32
N ARG A 107 1.89 -5.57 -29.54
CA ARG A 107 2.19 -7.00 -29.78
C ARG A 107 3.38 -7.51 -28.97
N SER A 108 4.39 -6.67 -28.74
CA SER A 108 5.54 -6.99 -27.89
C SER A 108 5.13 -7.29 -26.44
N LEU A 109 4.30 -6.42 -25.85
CA LEU A 109 3.78 -6.58 -24.50
C LEU A 109 2.80 -7.76 -24.40
N SER A 110 1.96 -7.94 -25.41
CA SER A 110 1.00 -9.06 -25.47
C SER A 110 1.70 -10.42 -25.40
N ARG A 111 2.80 -10.62 -26.16
CA ARG A 111 3.59 -11.86 -26.10
C ARG A 111 4.20 -12.13 -24.73
N ILE A 112 4.66 -11.08 -24.05
CA ILE A 112 5.22 -11.19 -22.70
C ILE A 112 4.11 -11.60 -21.72
N LEU A 113 2.94 -10.97 -21.80
CA LEU A 113 1.80 -11.30 -20.96
C LEU A 113 1.33 -12.74 -21.18
N GLU A 114 1.20 -13.18 -22.43
CA GLU A 114 0.82 -14.56 -22.76
C GLU A 114 1.83 -15.57 -22.19
N TYR A 115 3.14 -15.29 -22.29
CA TYR A 115 4.19 -16.12 -21.68
C TYR A 115 4.07 -16.21 -20.16
N LEU A 116 3.62 -15.12 -19.52
CA LEU A 116 3.41 -15.04 -18.07
C LEU A 116 2.03 -15.56 -17.63
N GLY A 117 1.27 -16.19 -18.54
CA GLY A 117 -0.04 -16.77 -18.25
C GLY A 117 -1.17 -15.73 -18.13
N VAL A 118 -0.92 -14.47 -18.45
CA VAL A 118 -1.93 -13.42 -18.52
C VAL A 118 -2.46 -13.41 -19.94
N ASN A 119 -3.74 -13.69 -20.15
CA ASN A 119 -4.34 -13.72 -21.47
C ASN A 119 -4.94 -12.34 -21.82
N PRO A 120 -4.27 -11.50 -22.64
CA PRO A 120 -4.76 -10.17 -23.00
C PRO A 120 -5.84 -10.19 -24.09
N ARG A 121 -6.32 -11.37 -24.53
CA ARG A 121 -7.16 -11.51 -25.75
C ARG A 121 -8.54 -10.87 -25.66
N SER A 122 -8.98 -10.46 -24.48
CA SER A 122 -10.21 -9.67 -24.37
C SER A 122 -9.86 -8.19 -24.51
N PRO A 123 -10.52 -7.44 -25.43
CA PRO A 123 -10.33 -6.00 -25.49
C PRO A 123 -10.68 -5.41 -24.12
N ILE A 124 -9.74 -4.67 -23.55
CA ILE A 124 -9.97 -3.98 -22.28
C ILE A 124 -10.75 -2.71 -22.64
N ILE A 125 -12.05 -2.76 -22.38
CA ILE A 125 -12.95 -1.63 -22.58
C ILE A 125 -12.57 -0.55 -21.57
N CYS A 126 -12.36 0.66 -22.06
CA CYS A 126 -12.25 1.84 -21.21
C CYS A 126 -13.42 2.79 -21.48
N SER A 127 -13.75 3.59 -20.47
CA SER A 127 -14.69 4.70 -20.60
C SER A 127 -13.92 6.00 -20.64
N PRO A 128 -13.41 6.47 -21.81
CA PRO A 128 -12.53 7.64 -21.84
C PRO A 128 -13.19 8.97 -21.43
N GLN A 129 -14.52 9.00 -21.35
CA GLN A 129 -15.26 10.14 -20.77
C GLN A 129 -15.22 10.14 -19.23
N ASP A 130 -14.98 8.98 -18.62
CA ASP A 130 -14.90 8.82 -17.17
C ASP A 130 -13.47 9.06 -16.66
N LYS A 131 -13.37 9.41 -15.38
CA LYS A 131 -12.08 9.52 -14.69
C LYS A 131 -11.64 8.14 -14.23
N ASP A 132 -10.33 7.89 -14.29
CA ASP A 132 -9.73 6.73 -13.63
C ASP A 132 -10.04 6.75 -12.14
N TYR A 133 -10.35 5.58 -11.56
CA TYR A 133 -10.56 5.44 -10.13
C TYR A 133 -10.06 4.09 -9.62
N ARG A 134 -9.73 4.03 -8.33
CA ARG A 134 -9.35 2.77 -7.68
C ARG A 134 -10.52 2.14 -6.96
N ILE A 135 -10.58 0.82 -7.03
CA ILE A 135 -11.46 -0.02 -6.23
C ILE A 135 -10.67 -0.76 -5.16
N TRP A 136 -11.35 -1.12 -4.09
CA TRP A 136 -10.83 -1.97 -3.01
C TRP A 136 -11.24 -3.42 -3.27
N CYS A 137 -10.31 -4.25 -3.73
CA CYS A 137 -10.59 -5.62 -4.17
C CYS A 137 -11.21 -6.53 -3.10
N PRO A 138 -10.86 -6.41 -1.80
CA PRO A 138 -11.48 -7.24 -0.76
C PRO A 138 -12.97 -6.95 -0.49
N ASP A 139 -13.54 -5.88 -1.05
CA ASP A 139 -14.97 -5.59 -0.97
C ASP A 139 -15.64 -5.90 -2.31
N VAL A 140 -16.77 -6.61 -2.28
CA VAL A 140 -17.51 -7.02 -3.50
C VAL A 140 -18.01 -5.82 -4.31
N LYS A 141 -18.28 -4.68 -3.65
CA LYS A 141 -18.70 -3.43 -4.31
C LYS A 141 -17.51 -2.52 -4.64
N GLY A 142 -16.28 -2.98 -4.42
CA GLY A 142 -15.06 -2.21 -4.60
C GLY A 142 -14.90 -1.04 -3.62
N LYS A 143 -15.70 -0.99 -2.54
CA LYS A 143 -15.69 0.15 -1.61
C LYS A 143 -14.72 -0.08 -0.46
N PHE A 144 -13.83 0.89 -0.29
CA PHE A 144 -12.94 0.90 0.86
C PHE A 144 -13.69 1.23 2.15
N SER A 145 -13.45 0.44 3.19
CA SER A 145 -13.81 0.78 4.56
C SER A 145 -12.70 0.34 5.51
N THR A 146 -12.61 0.98 6.68
CA THR A 146 -11.65 0.55 7.70
C THR A 146 -11.93 -0.88 8.18
N LYS A 147 -13.22 -1.27 8.23
CA LYS A 147 -13.64 -2.61 8.61
C LYS A 147 -13.19 -3.65 7.58
N SER A 148 -13.51 -3.46 6.30
CA SER A 148 -13.09 -4.39 5.24
C SER A 148 -11.57 -4.47 5.10
N ALA A 149 -10.86 -3.36 5.30
CA ALA A 149 -9.41 -3.35 5.36
C ALA A 149 -8.87 -4.17 6.54
N PHE A 150 -9.42 -3.98 7.74
CA PHE A 150 -9.02 -4.76 8.91
C PHE A 150 -9.28 -6.25 8.72
N GLU A 151 -10.47 -6.64 8.26
CA GLU A 151 -10.82 -8.04 7.98
C GLU A 151 -9.91 -8.67 6.92
N SER A 152 -9.48 -7.91 5.92
CA SER A 152 -8.54 -8.43 4.90
C SER A 152 -7.16 -8.76 5.45
N ILE A 153 -6.69 -7.99 6.45
CA ILE A 153 -5.43 -8.27 7.16
C ILE A 153 -5.64 -9.40 8.16
N GLU A 154 -6.75 -9.38 8.91
CA GLU A 154 -7.05 -10.38 9.93
C GLU A 154 -7.24 -11.77 9.34
N ARG A 155 -7.85 -11.92 8.15
CA ARG A 155 -7.92 -13.22 7.45
C ARG A 155 -6.54 -13.84 7.18
N THR A 156 -5.51 -13.00 7.08
CA THR A 156 -4.11 -13.45 6.92
C THR A 156 -3.47 -13.81 8.26
N SER A 157 -4.03 -13.32 9.38
CA SER A 157 -3.53 -13.55 10.73
C SER A 157 -4.20 -14.77 11.38
N THR A 158 -3.42 -15.54 12.13
CA THR A 158 -3.97 -16.65 12.93
C THR A 158 -4.79 -16.11 14.09
N LYS A 159 -6.06 -16.52 14.21
CA LYS A 159 -6.90 -16.21 15.37
C LYS A 159 -6.34 -16.90 16.60
N VAL A 160 -5.73 -16.14 17.50
CA VAL A 160 -5.15 -16.70 18.72
C VAL A 160 -6.14 -16.61 19.87
N SER A 161 -6.47 -17.72 20.52
CA SER A 161 -7.48 -17.76 21.58
C SER A 161 -7.09 -16.95 22.83
N TRP A 162 -5.81 -16.69 23.04
CA TRP A 162 -5.31 -16.05 24.25
C TRP A 162 -5.79 -14.60 24.43
N TYR A 163 -6.19 -13.87 23.37
CA TYR A 163 -6.58 -12.46 23.51
C TYR A 163 -7.72 -12.26 24.52
N LYS A 164 -8.63 -13.25 24.61
CA LYS A 164 -9.75 -13.26 25.56
C LYS A 164 -9.29 -13.28 27.02
N ASN A 165 -8.14 -13.90 27.28
CA ASN A 165 -7.60 -14.01 28.63
C ASN A 165 -6.97 -12.69 29.09
N ILE A 166 -6.56 -11.82 28.17
CA ILE A 166 -5.82 -10.59 28.49
C ILE A 166 -6.71 -9.36 28.40
N LEU A 167 -7.69 -9.39 27.49
CA LEU A 167 -8.74 -8.37 27.33
C LEU A 167 -9.96 -8.66 28.22
N ASN A 168 -9.77 -9.39 29.31
CA ASN A 168 -10.84 -9.63 30.27
C ASN A 168 -11.16 -8.33 31.01
N ASN A 169 -12.44 -7.96 31.11
CA ASN A 169 -12.90 -6.71 31.76
C ASN A 169 -12.48 -6.59 33.24
N PHE A 170 -12.14 -7.70 33.89
CA PHE A 170 -11.62 -7.71 35.28
C PHE A 170 -10.14 -7.33 35.38
N ILE A 171 -9.42 -7.27 34.25
CA ILE A 171 -7.99 -6.93 34.22
C ILE A 171 -7.87 -5.43 34.00
N HIS A 172 -7.09 -4.76 34.86
CA HIS A 172 -6.84 -3.33 34.72
C HIS A 172 -6.16 -3.04 33.37
N PRO A 173 -6.59 -2.01 32.59
CA PRO A 173 -6.09 -1.75 31.24
C PRO A 173 -4.57 -1.68 31.10
N LYS A 174 -3.86 -1.18 32.12
CA LYS A 174 -2.39 -1.17 32.15
C LYS A 174 -1.80 -2.58 32.11
N THR A 175 -2.36 -3.53 32.88
CA THR A 175 -1.90 -4.91 32.94
C THR A 175 -2.16 -5.62 31.62
N THR A 176 -3.33 -5.38 31.01
CA THR A 176 -3.65 -5.85 29.66
C THR A 176 -2.66 -5.32 28.63
N ALA A 177 -2.36 -4.01 28.65
CA ALA A 177 -1.41 -3.40 27.74
C ALA A 177 0.01 -3.97 27.89
N THR A 178 0.45 -4.21 29.14
CA THR A 178 1.76 -4.82 29.42
C THR A 178 1.83 -6.28 28.97
N GLY A 179 0.81 -7.09 29.27
CA GLY A 179 0.73 -8.48 28.83
C GLY A 179 0.70 -8.61 27.31
N TRP A 180 -0.07 -7.75 26.64
CA TRP A 180 -0.08 -7.65 25.17
C TRP A 180 1.31 -7.31 24.61
N LYS A 181 2.00 -6.31 25.19
CA LYS A 181 3.36 -5.94 24.79
C LYS A 181 4.35 -7.10 24.99
N LEU A 182 4.24 -7.86 26.08
CA LEU A 182 5.12 -9.00 26.34
C LEU A 182 4.93 -10.11 25.30
N LEU A 183 3.68 -10.50 25.03
CA LEU A 183 3.37 -11.58 24.09
C LEU A 183 3.74 -11.26 22.65
N HIS A 184 3.63 -9.99 22.26
CA HIS A 184 4.06 -9.53 20.94
C HIS A 184 5.54 -9.17 20.87
N GLY A 185 6.31 -9.35 21.95
CA GLY A 185 7.70 -8.95 21.97
C GLY A 185 7.87 -7.45 21.66
N CYS A 186 6.99 -6.61 22.16
CA CYS A 186 7.07 -5.15 22.06
C CYS A 186 7.27 -4.48 23.43
N ALA A 187 7.41 -5.28 24.50
CA ALA A 187 7.76 -4.77 25.81
C ALA A 187 9.21 -4.25 25.80
N ALA A 188 9.40 -3.08 26.42
CA ALA A 188 10.71 -2.49 26.66
C ALA A 188 11.37 -3.21 27.83
N THR A 189 11.95 -4.37 27.57
CA THR A 189 12.78 -5.15 28.49
C THR A 189 14.24 -4.65 28.41
N ASP A 190 15.05 -4.87 29.45
CA ASP A 190 16.41 -4.27 29.54
C ASP A 190 17.36 -4.73 28.42
N ASP A 191 17.17 -5.94 27.92
CA ASP A 191 17.82 -6.51 26.74
C ASP A 191 17.50 -5.74 25.43
N ARG A 192 16.39 -5.00 25.38
CA ARG A 192 16.01 -4.14 24.26
C ARG A 192 16.40 -2.66 24.43
N LYS A 193 17.02 -2.29 25.54
CA LYS A 193 17.54 -0.91 25.76
C LYS A 193 18.96 -0.71 25.23
N VAL A 194 19.47 -1.59 24.37
CA VAL A 194 20.76 -1.38 23.68
C VAL A 194 20.56 -0.36 22.55
N GLY A 195 20.52 0.94 22.92
CA GLY A 195 20.39 2.03 21.95
C GLY A 195 20.12 3.41 22.53
N TYR A 196 19.77 3.51 23.82
CA TYR A 196 19.46 4.81 24.46
C TYR A 196 20.28 5.12 25.72
N SER A 197 21.36 4.39 25.99
CA SER A 197 22.21 4.63 27.16
C SER A 197 23.69 4.64 26.80
N THR A 198 24.18 5.78 26.34
CA THR A 198 25.53 6.25 26.71
C THR A 198 25.54 7.78 26.72
N SER A 199 25.36 8.34 27.91
CA SER A 199 26.08 9.49 28.46
C SER A 199 25.15 10.30 29.36
N PHE A 200 25.04 9.88 30.62
CA PHE A 200 24.93 10.83 31.72
C PHE A 200 25.86 10.39 32.84
N CYS A 201 26.94 11.15 32.93
CA CYS A 201 27.93 11.27 33.97
C CYS A 201 27.43 10.86 35.37
N LEU A 202 28.14 9.92 36.01
CA LEU A 202 28.34 9.89 37.45
C LEU A 202 29.79 9.50 37.71
N GLN A 203 30.66 10.51 37.69
CA GLN A 203 31.95 10.45 38.36
C GLN A 203 31.84 11.36 39.57
N VAL A 204 31.54 10.74 40.72
CA VAL A 204 31.81 11.29 42.05
C VAL A 204 32.55 10.18 42.79
N MET A 205 33.87 10.26 42.77
CA MET A 205 34.80 10.10 43.89
C MET A 205 36.21 10.37 43.37
#